data_AF-A0A2V6BXR2-F1
#
_entry.id   AF-A0A2V6BXR2-F1
#
_cell.length_a   1.000
_cell.length_b   1.000
_cell.length_c   1.000
_cell.angle_alpha   90.00
_cell.angle_beta   90.00
_cell.angle_gamma   90.00
#
_symmetry.space_group_name_H-M   'P 1'
#
loop_
_entity.id
_entity.type
_entity.pdbx_description
1 polymer ?
#
loop_
_entity_poly.entity_id
_entity_poly.type
_entity_poly.pdbx_seq_one_letter_code
_entity_poly.pdbx_strand_id
1 'polypeptide(L)'
;MRTKKTGRKLLLEVQPKVVDRLCSQLRAGCSVRTACQASGISQTCFHDYIRRANPQQSDHTPEFAQFAERVARARGMGKARLVAIVSKAAGRDWRAALELLRSIAPAEYASRVSRDQFEALKKAEQPEVVYLPQPQTEITTSIHWRSLPLPLNEAQLRYIAGVQEQTREQGEQ
;
A
#
# COMPACT_ATOMS: atom_id res chain seq x y z
N MET A 1 -44.04 -13.07 -10.20
CA MET A 1 -43.78 -11.70 -9.67
C MET A 1 -42.63 -11.78 -8.69
N ARG A 2 -41.53 -11.05 -8.93
CA ARG A 2 -40.35 -11.05 -8.05
C ARG A 2 -40.67 -10.15 -6.86
N THR A 3 -40.90 -10.71 -5.68
CA THR A 3 -41.16 -9.93 -4.46
C THR A 3 -39.90 -9.17 -4.10
N LYS A 4 -39.98 -7.82 -4.05
CA LYS A 4 -38.86 -6.98 -3.58
C LYS A 4 -38.61 -7.34 -2.12
N LYS A 5 -37.52 -8.06 -1.84
CA LYS A 5 -37.07 -8.27 -0.46
C LYS A 5 -36.76 -6.90 0.14
N THR A 6 -37.53 -6.53 1.16
CA THR A 6 -37.42 -5.26 1.89
C THR A 6 -36.10 -5.24 2.67
N GLY A 7 -35.02 -4.87 2.00
CA GLY A 7 -33.74 -4.50 2.60
C GLY A 7 -33.58 -2.98 2.64
N ARG A 8 -32.51 -2.50 3.31
CA ARG A 8 -32.11 -1.08 3.28
C ARG A 8 -31.96 -0.62 1.82
N LYS A 9 -32.70 0.44 1.43
CA LYS A 9 -32.66 1.00 0.07
C LYS A 9 -31.22 1.31 -0.33
N LEU A 10 -30.86 0.95 -1.57
CA LEU A 10 -29.51 1.17 -2.08
C LEU A 10 -29.28 2.67 -2.34
N LEU A 11 -28.07 3.16 -2.09
CA LEU A 11 -27.75 4.57 -2.34
C LEU A 11 -27.94 4.94 -3.81
N LEU A 12 -27.70 3.99 -4.73
CA LEU A 12 -27.94 4.14 -6.18
C LEU A 12 -29.41 4.47 -6.49
N GLU A 13 -30.35 3.84 -5.78
CA GLU A 13 -31.79 4.07 -5.96
C GLU A 13 -32.23 5.37 -5.28
N VAL A 14 -31.70 5.66 -4.09
CA VAL A 14 -32.10 6.84 -3.30
C VAL A 14 -31.54 8.13 -3.90
N GLN A 15 -30.32 8.10 -4.47
CA GLN A 15 -29.63 9.29 -4.97
C GLN A 15 -28.90 9.02 -6.31
N PRO A 16 -29.63 8.95 -7.43
CA PRO A 16 -29.01 8.67 -8.74
C PRO A 16 -27.96 9.73 -9.14
N LYS A 17 -28.13 10.98 -8.70
CA LYS A 17 -27.19 12.09 -8.94
C LYS A 17 -25.79 11.86 -8.33
N VAL A 18 -25.64 10.94 -7.38
CA VAL A 18 -24.32 10.58 -6.83
C VAL A 18 -23.45 9.92 -7.90
N VAL A 19 -24.05 9.08 -8.76
CA VAL A 19 -23.31 8.41 -9.85
C VAL A 19 -22.82 9.40 -10.88
N ASP A 20 -23.64 10.41 -11.22
CA ASP A 20 -23.28 11.45 -12.17
C ASP A 20 -22.10 12.30 -11.66
N ARG A 21 -22.17 12.71 -10.39
CA ARG A 21 -21.07 13.44 -9.72
C ARG A 21 -19.79 12.60 -9.70
N LEU A 22 -19.90 11.33 -9.31
CA LEU A 22 -18.76 10.40 -9.28
C LEU A 22 -18.12 10.25 -10.66
N CYS A 23 -18.92 10.02 -11.70
CA CYS A 23 -18.44 9.92 -13.08
C CYS A 23 -17.82 11.23 -13.57
N SER A 24 -18.33 12.39 -13.13
CA SER A 24 -17.72 13.69 -13.44
C SER A 24 -16.31 13.81 -12.84
N GLN A 25 -16.14 13.43 -11.58
CA GLN A 25 -14.83 13.48 -10.91
C GLN A 25 -13.85 12.49 -11.53
N LEU A 26 -14.29 11.28 -11.90
CA LEU A 26 -13.44 10.31 -12.58
C LEU A 26 -13.02 10.78 -13.98
N ARG A 27 -13.91 11.46 -14.72
CA ARG A 27 -13.57 12.10 -16.02
C ARG A 27 -12.56 13.24 -15.87
N ALA A 28 -12.53 13.90 -14.72
CA ALA A 28 -11.53 14.92 -14.42
C ALA A 28 -10.13 14.33 -14.17
N GLY A 29 -10.02 13.01 -13.98
CA GLY A 29 -8.77 12.32 -13.63
C GLY A 29 -8.56 12.14 -12.13
N CYS A 30 -9.59 12.35 -11.30
CA CYS A 30 -9.46 12.15 -9.86
C CYS A 30 -9.28 10.67 -9.51
N SER A 31 -8.54 10.41 -8.41
CA SER A 31 -8.48 9.07 -7.81
C SER A 31 -9.87 8.61 -7.35
N VAL A 32 -10.06 7.30 -7.22
CA VAL A 32 -11.31 6.71 -6.72
C VAL A 32 -11.67 7.28 -5.35
N ARG A 33 -10.68 7.36 -4.45
CA ARG A 33 -10.85 7.90 -3.09
C ARG A 33 -11.37 9.34 -3.13
N THR A 34 -10.70 10.19 -3.91
CA THR A 34 -11.08 11.60 -4.07
C THR A 34 -12.46 11.74 -4.71
N ALA A 35 -12.74 10.98 -5.76
CA ALA A 35 -14.03 11.00 -6.43
C ALA A 35 -15.17 10.57 -5.50
N CYS A 36 -14.94 9.55 -4.66
CA CYS A 36 -15.89 9.08 -3.66
C CYS A 36 -16.19 10.16 -2.61
N GLN A 37 -15.14 10.76 -2.03
CA GLN A 37 -15.25 11.84 -1.06
C GLN A 37 -16.00 13.05 -1.63
N ALA A 38 -15.64 13.49 -2.84
CA ALA A 38 -16.29 14.63 -3.50
C ALA A 38 -17.76 14.37 -3.89
N SER A 39 -18.14 13.10 -4.07
CA SER A 39 -19.50 12.73 -4.50
C SER A 39 -20.42 12.35 -3.34
N GLY A 40 -19.86 12.18 -2.14
CA GLY A 40 -20.60 11.77 -0.94
C GLY A 40 -20.90 10.27 -0.88
N ILE A 41 -20.09 9.42 -1.53
CA ILE A 41 -20.17 7.96 -1.42
C ILE A 41 -18.96 7.44 -0.63
N SER A 42 -19.17 6.47 0.27
CA SER A 42 -18.03 5.85 0.97
C SER A 42 -17.24 4.96 0.02
N GLN A 43 -15.92 4.91 0.20
CA GLN A 43 -15.05 4.10 -0.64
C GLN A 43 -15.39 2.60 -0.54
N THR A 44 -15.75 2.12 0.65
CA THR A 44 -16.23 0.74 0.86
C THR A 44 -17.46 0.44 0.02
N CYS A 45 -18.45 1.35 0.03
CA CYS A 45 -19.66 1.18 -0.75
C CYS A 45 -19.38 1.16 -2.26
N PHE A 46 -18.45 2.00 -2.73
CA PHE A 46 -17.99 1.97 -4.12
C PHE A 46 -17.42 0.59 -4.49
N HIS A 47 -16.48 0.06 -3.70
CA HIS A 47 -15.86 -1.22 -4.00
C HIS A 47 -16.84 -2.39 -3.88
N ASP A 48 -17.78 -2.33 -2.93
CA ASP A 48 -18.88 -3.29 -2.84
C ASP A 48 -19.73 -3.30 -4.10
N TYR A 49 -20.08 -2.13 -4.65
CA TYR A 49 -20.88 -2.07 -5.88
C TYR A 49 -20.12 -2.63 -7.08
N ILE A 50 -18.81 -2.37 -7.18
CA ILE A 50 -17.97 -2.97 -8.22
C ILE A 50 -17.87 -4.48 -8.06
N ARG A 51 -17.72 -4.99 -6.83
CA ARG A 51 -17.71 -6.43 -6.55
C ARG A 51 -19.03 -7.09 -6.98
N ARG A 52 -20.17 -6.49 -6.65
CA ARG A 52 -21.51 -6.97 -7.00
C ARG A 52 -21.84 -6.87 -8.49
N ALA A 53 -21.12 -6.06 -9.24
CA ALA A 53 -21.27 -5.98 -10.69
C ALA A 53 -20.81 -7.27 -11.40
N ASN A 54 -20.00 -8.09 -10.74
CA ASN A 54 -19.52 -9.36 -11.26
C ASN A 54 -20.70 -10.37 -11.39
N PRO A 55 -20.92 -10.98 -12.58
CA PRO A 55 -22.07 -11.84 -12.83
C PRO A 55 -22.02 -13.19 -12.11
N GLN A 56 -20.85 -13.60 -11.61
CA GLN A 56 -20.69 -14.79 -10.78
C GLN A 56 -21.12 -14.58 -9.32
N GLN A 57 -21.44 -13.35 -8.90
CA GLN A 57 -21.89 -13.06 -7.54
C GLN A 57 -23.40 -13.35 -7.36
N SER A 58 -23.76 -13.87 -6.19
CA SER A 58 -25.16 -14.22 -5.86
C SER A 58 -26.06 -12.99 -5.70
N ASP A 59 -25.50 -11.83 -5.36
CA ASP A 59 -26.16 -10.54 -5.22
C ASP A 59 -26.03 -9.64 -6.46
N HIS A 60 -25.69 -10.24 -7.61
CA HIS A 60 -25.60 -9.54 -8.88
C HIS A 60 -26.93 -8.93 -9.32
N THR A 61 -26.90 -7.67 -9.72
CA THR A 61 -28.04 -6.97 -10.35
C THR A 61 -27.58 -6.16 -11.58
N PRO A 62 -28.47 -5.96 -12.57
CA PRO A 62 -28.17 -5.13 -13.73
C PRO A 62 -27.76 -3.69 -13.37
N GLU A 63 -28.26 -3.17 -12.26
CA GLU A 63 -27.93 -1.82 -11.76
C GLU A 63 -26.45 -1.70 -11.36
N PHE A 64 -25.90 -2.71 -10.68
CA PHE A 64 -24.47 -2.75 -10.35
C PHE A 64 -23.62 -2.92 -11.61
N ALA A 65 -24.06 -3.72 -12.58
CA ALA A 65 -23.39 -3.86 -13.87
C ALA A 65 -23.32 -2.52 -14.62
N GLN A 66 -24.45 -1.81 -14.73
CA GLN A 66 -24.51 -0.48 -15.34
C GLN A 66 -23.64 0.54 -14.59
N PHE A 67 -23.65 0.49 -13.25
CA PHE A 67 -22.77 1.34 -12.44
C PHE A 67 -21.29 1.10 -12.77
N ALA A 68 -20.85 -0.16 -12.80
CA ALA A 68 -19.48 -0.52 -13.13
C ALA A 68 -19.09 -0.09 -14.56
N GLU A 69 -19.99 -0.28 -15.54
CA GLU A 69 -19.75 0.16 -16.91
C GLU A 69 -19.60 1.68 -17.02
N ARG A 70 -20.49 2.44 -16.36
CA ARG A 70 -20.42 3.90 -16.33
C ARG A 70 -19.12 4.40 -15.69
N VAL A 71 -18.70 3.77 -14.59
CA VAL A 71 -17.43 4.07 -13.92
C VAL A 71 -16.24 3.76 -14.83
N ALA A 72 -16.22 2.60 -15.50
CA ALA A 72 -15.16 2.20 -16.42
C ALA A 72 -15.05 3.19 -17.59
N ARG A 73 -16.20 3.55 -18.20
CA ARG A 73 -16.28 4.56 -19.26
C ARG A 73 -15.76 5.92 -18.81
N ALA A 74 -16.18 6.39 -17.63
CA ALA A 74 -15.73 7.66 -17.07
C ALA A 74 -14.21 7.71 -16.86
N ARG A 75 -13.62 6.62 -16.34
CA ARG A 75 -12.15 6.48 -16.20
C ARG A 75 -11.45 6.49 -17.56
N GLY A 76 -11.98 5.76 -18.54
CA GLY A 76 -11.45 5.76 -19.92
C GLY A 76 -11.43 7.15 -20.54
N MET A 77 -12.52 7.91 -20.38
CA MET A 77 -12.60 9.30 -20.83
C MET A 77 -11.59 10.21 -20.11
N GLY A 78 -11.39 10.04 -18.80
CA GLY A 78 -10.38 10.78 -18.04
C GLY A 78 -8.96 10.51 -18.56
N LYS A 79 -8.61 9.25 -18.82
CA LYS A 79 -7.33 8.87 -19.45
C LYS A 79 -7.16 9.51 -20.82
N ALA A 80 -8.16 9.38 -21.70
CA ALA A 80 -8.12 9.97 -23.05
C ALA A 80 -7.95 11.50 -23.02
N ARG A 81 -8.61 12.19 -22.08
CA ARG A 81 -8.45 13.62 -21.88
C ARG A 81 -7.01 14.00 -21.49
N LEU A 82 -6.40 13.26 -20.55
CA LEU A 82 -5.02 13.51 -20.15
C LEU A 82 -4.04 13.29 -21.30
N VAL A 83 -4.23 12.22 -22.08
CA VAL A 83 -3.45 11.97 -23.31
C VAL A 83 -3.57 13.15 -24.27
N ALA A 84 -4.79 13.66 -24.51
CA ALA A 84 -4.98 14.81 -25.38
C ALA A 84 -4.29 16.08 -24.87
N ILE A 85 -4.27 16.31 -23.54
CA ILE A 85 -3.54 17.42 -22.93
C ILE A 85 -2.03 17.26 -23.14
N VAL A 86 -1.49 16.06 -22.89
CA VAL A 86 -0.07 15.75 -23.13
C VAL A 86 0.30 15.98 -24.59
N SER A 87 -0.49 15.46 -25.54
CA SER A 87 -0.26 15.65 -26.98
C SER A 87 -0.29 17.12 -27.37
N LYS A 88 -1.23 17.91 -26.84
CA LYS A 88 -1.32 19.34 -27.11
C LYS A 88 -0.17 20.13 -26.50
N ALA A 89 0.34 19.71 -25.34
CA ALA A 89 1.41 20.36 -24.61
C ALA A 89 2.81 19.86 -24.99
N ALA A 90 2.93 18.93 -25.95
CA ALA A 90 4.19 18.26 -26.31
C ALA A 90 5.35 19.21 -26.62
N GLY A 91 5.07 20.38 -27.21
CA GLY A 91 6.09 21.41 -27.53
C GLY A 91 6.32 22.47 -26.45
N ARG A 92 5.65 22.38 -25.29
CA ARG A 92 5.78 23.34 -24.17
C ARG A 92 6.15 22.59 -22.90
N ASP A 93 5.17 22.37 -22.03
CA ASP A 93 5.32 21.61 -20.79
C ASP A 93 4.19 20.59 -20.66
N TRP A 94 4.53 19.33 -20.91
CA TRP A 94 3.63 18.19 -20.83
C TRP A 94 3.84 17.36 -19.56
N ARG A 95 4.86 17.68 -18.75
CA ARG A 95 5.35 16.81 -17.67
C ARG A 95 4.30 16.59 -16.59
N ALA A 96 3.62 17.66 -16.16
CA ALA A 96 2.57 17.57 -15.15
C ALA A 96 1.41 16.65 -15.57
N ALA A 97 1.00 16.71 -16.84
CA ALA A 97 -0.05 15.86 -17.38
C ALA A 97 0.42 14.40 -17.55
N LEU A 98 1.69 14.17 -17.91
CA LEU A 98 2.25 12.82 -17.98
C LEU A 98 2.38 12.19 -16.59
N GLU A 99 2.86 12.92 -15.59
CA GLU A 99 2.99 12.41 -14.22
C GLU A 99 1.63 12.04 -13.62
N LEU A 100 0.59 12.83 -13.90
CA LEU A 100 -0.76 12.48 -13.51
C LEU A 100 -1.26 11.21 -14.21
N LEU A 101 -0.98 11.07 -15.52
CA LEU A 101 -1.33 9.86 -16.28
C LEU A 101 -0.61 8.61 -15.75
N ARG A 102 0.68 8.73 -15.41
CA ARG A 102 1.50 7.69 -14.76
C ARG A 102 0.92 7.26 -13.40
N SER A 103 0.45 8.22 -12.62
CA SER A 103 -0.13 7.95 -11.29
C SER A 103 -1.50 7.26 -11.38
N ILE A 104 -2.32 7.58 -12.39
CA ILE A 104 -3.67 7.02 -12.56
C ILE A 104 -3.65 5.64 -13.23
N ALA A 105 -2.76 5.45 -14.20
CA ALA A 105 -2.68 4.22 -15.00
C ALA A 105 -1.23 3.71 -15.07
N PRO A 106 -0.62 3.31 -13.93
CA PRO A 106 0.77 2.89 -13.89
C PRO A 106 1.02 1.64 -14.74
N ALA A 107 0.07 0.70 -14.80
CA ALA A 107 0.22 -0.50 -15.62
C ALA A 107 0.42 -0.20 -17.12
N GLU A 108 -0.14 0.90 -17.61
CA GLU A 108 -0.08 1.31 -19.02
C GLU A 108 1.07 2.30 -19.28
N TYR A 109 1.33 3.23 -18.35
CA TYR A 109 2.19 4.41 -18.58
C TYR A 109 3.39 4.54 -17.64
N ALA A 110 3.56 3.64 -16.66
CA ALA A 110 4.76 3.67 -15.83
C ALA A 110 5.99 3.54 -16.74
N SER A 111 7.02 4.35 -16.44
CA SER A 111 8.30 4.23 -17.12
C SER A 111 8.80 2.81 -16.89
N ARG A 112 8.83 2.00 -17.95
CA ARG A 112 9.55 0.74 -17.92
C ARG A 112 11.02 1.14 -17.81
N VAL A 113 11.60 0.95 -16.64
CA VAL A 113 13.06 0.92 -16.49
C VAL A 113 13.55 -0.04 -17.57
N SER A 114 14.49 0.39 -18.42
CA SER A 114 15.00 -0.53 -19.44
C SER A 114 15.53 -1.78 -18.73
N ARG A 115 15.41 -2.95 -19.34
CA ARG A 115 15.95 -4.18 -18.75
C ARG A 115 17.41 -4.00 -18.33
N ASP A 116 18.18 -3.25 -19.13
CA ASP A 116 19.57 -2.90 -18.85
C ASP A 116 19.73 -2.01 -17.61
N GLN A 117 18.84 -1.04 -17.40
CA GLN A 117 18.85 -0.20 -16.20
C GLN A 117 18.45 -0.99 -14.95
N PHE A 118 17.50 -1.92 -15.08
CA PHE A 118 17.11 -2.82 -13.99
C PHE A 118 18.25 -3.79 -13.64
N GLU A 119 18.94 -4.34 -14.64
CA GLU A 119 20.14 -5.17 -14.47
C GLU A 119 21.32 -4.36 -13.89
N ALA A 120 21.48 -3.09 -14.27
CA ALA A 120 22.49 -2.19 -13.70
C ALA A 120 22.21 -1.85 -12.23
N LEU A 121 20.96 -1.58 -11.85
CA LEU A 121 20.56 -1.34 -10.45
C LEU A 121 20.76 -2.60 -9.60
N LYS A 122 20.34 -3.76 -10.12
CA LYS A 122 20.56 -5.05 -9.44
C LYS A 122 22.04 -5.36 -9.25
N LYS A 123 22.90 -4.97 -10.19
CA LYS A 123 24.36 -5.11 -10.08
C LYS A 123 24.97 -4.14 -9.06
N ALA A 124 24.41 -2.93 -8.94
CA ALA A 124 24.86 -1.92 -7.96
C ALA A 124 24.40 -2.22 -6.53
N GLU A 125 23.30 -2.96 -6.36
CA GLU A 125 22.71 -3.33 -5.06
C GLU A 125 23.24 -4.66 -4.50
N GLN A 126 24.19 -5.32 -5.19
CA GLN A 126 24.99 -6.37 -4.54
C GLN A 126 26.03 -5.67 -3.65
N PRO A 127 25.87 -5.66 -2.31
CA PRO A 127 26.96 -5.19 -1.47
C PRO A 127 28.17 -6.07 -1.78
N GLU A 128 29.31 -5.45 -2.04
CA GLU A 128 30.59 -6.13 -1.97
C GLU A 128 30.65 -6.76 -0.58
N VAL A 129 30.42 -8.07 -0.50
CA VAL A 129 30.48 -8.80 0.75
C VAL A 129 31.94 -8.74 1.18
N VAL A 130 32.28 -7.72 1.98
CA VAL A 130 33.56 -7.65 2.65
C VAL A 130 33.57 -8.80 3.65
N TYR A 131 34.13 -9.93 3.24
CA TYR A 131 34.34 -11.07 4.10
C TYR A 131 35.38 -10.66 5.15
N LEU A 132 34.92 -10.22 6.32
CA LEU A 132 35.78 -10.17 7.49
C LEU A 132 36.20 -11.62 7.77
N PRO A 133 37.52 -11.93 7.77
CA PRO A 133 37.96 -13.28 8.09
C PRO A 133 37.44 -13.62 9.49
N GLN A 134 36.64 -14.69 9.57
CA GLN A 134 36.16 -15.21 10.84
C GLN A 134 37.38 -15.56 11.70
N PRO A 135 37.46 -15.10 12.96
CA PRO A 135 38.51 -15.56 13.86
C PRO A 135 38.35 -17.07 13.99
N GLN A 136 39.39 -17.82 13.65
CA GLN A 136 39.43 -19.25 13.85
C GLN A 136 39.41 -19.51 15.36
N THR A 137 38.22 -19.74 15.92
CA THR A 137 38.13 -20.31 17.24
C THR A 137 38.48 -21.78 17.11
N GLU A 138 39.70 -22.14 17.50
CA GLU A 138 40.02 -23.53 17.85
C GLU A 138 39.12 -23.90 19.03
N ILE A 139 37.97 -24.49 18.74
CA ILE A 139 37.09 -25.07 19.74
C ILE A 139 37.78 -26.35 20.19
N THR A 140 38.55 -26.28 21.29
CA THR A 140 38.98 -27.47 21.99
C THR A 140 37.75 -28.15 22.59
N THR A 141 37.52 -29.36 22.11
CA THR A 141 36.42 -30.24 22.48
C THR A 141 36.40 -30.52 23.98
N SER A 142 35.18 -30.61 24.53
CA SER A 142 34.80 -31.21 25.83
C SER A 142 34.54 -30.25 27.00
N ILE A 143 33.36 -29.60 26.98
CA ILE A 143 32.68 -29.19 28.21
C ILE A 143 31.48 -30.12 28.39
N HIS A 144 31.61 -31.06 29.33
CA HIS A 144 30.54 -31.92 29.81
C HIS A 144 29.54 -31.07 30.63
N TRP A 145 28.28 -31.01 30.20
CA TRP A 145 27.23 -30.14 30.78
C TRP A 145 26.86 -30.43 32.25
N ARG A 146 27.44 -31.46 32.90
CA ARG A 146 27.19 -31.81 34.31
C ARG A 146 28.10 -31.09 35.32
N SER A 147 29.00 -30.20 34.88
CA SER A 147 29.95 -29.50 35.76
C SER A 147 29.76 -27.98 35.80
N LEU A 148 28.54 -27.48 35.66
CA LEU A 148 28.26 -26.05 35.90
C LEU A 148 28.34 -25.76 37.41
N PRO A 149 29.14 -24.76 37.84
CA PRO A 149 29.23 -24.39 39.25
C PRO A 149 27.88 -23.87 39.77
N LEU A 150 27.57 -24.27 41.00
CA LEU A 150 26.38 -23.96 41.80
C LEU A 150 26.04 -22.45 41.86
N PRO A 151 24.79 -22.09 42.21
CA PRO A 151 24.35 -20.69 42.30
C PRO A 151 25.25 -19.85 43.21
N LEU A 152 25.40 -18.57 42.83
CA LEU A 152 26.23 -17.56 43.49
C LEU A 152 26.02 -17.56 45.01
N ASN A 153 27.12 -17.51 45.76
CA ASN A 153 27.04 -17.46 47.22
C ASN A 153 26.60 -16.07 47.71
N GLU A 154 26.17 -15.99 48.96
CA GLU A 154 25.61 -14.78 49.56
C GLU A 154 26.60 -13.60 49.54
N ALA A 155 27.90 -13.87 49.59
CA ALA A 155 28.94 -12.85 49.49
C ALA A 155 29.01 -12.22 48.09
N GLN A 156 28.80 -13.03 47.03
CA GLN A 156 28.75 -12.55 45.65
C GLN A 156 27.48 -11.74 45.37
N LEU A 157 26.34 -12.11 45.96
CA LEU A 157 25.11 -11.33 45.84
C LEU A 157 25.22 -9.97 46.56
N ARG A 158 25.89 -9.92 47.72
CA ARG A 158 26.16 -8.65 48.44
C ARG A 158 27.10 -7.71 47.67
N TYR A 159 28.09 -8.25 46.96
CA TYR A 159 28.95 -7.45 46.09
C TYR A 159 28.16 -6.77 44.95
N ILE A 160 27.25 -7.50 44.30
CA ILE A 160 26.41 -6.94 43.22
C ILE A 160 25.41 -5.90 43.77
N ALA A 161 24.84 -6.13 44.94
CA ALA A 161 23.95 -5.17 45.59
C ALA A 161 24.67 -3.87 46.01
N GLY A 162 25.88 -3.97 46.57
CA GLY A 162 26.68 -2.79 46.97
C GLY A 162 27.16 -1.92 45.79
N VAL A 163 27.34 -2.51 44.60
CA VAL A 163 27.71 -1.77 43.38
C VAL A 163 26.53 -0.94 42.82
N GLN A 164 25.28 -1.33 43.10
CA GLN A 164 24.09 -0.60 42.65
C GLN A 164 23.73 0.62 43.53
N GLU A 165 24.18 0.68 44.79
CA GLU A 165 23.95 1.84 45.66
C GLU A 165 24.92 3.00 45.33
N GLN A 166 26.19 2.71 45.01
CA GLN A 166 27.17 3.73 44.60
C GLN A 166 26.86 4.42 43.27
N THR A 167 26.06 3.80 42.40
CA THR A 167 25.63 4.42 41.13
C THR A 167 24.37 5.27 41.25
N ARG A 168 23.65 5.22 42.39
CA ARG A 168 22.51 6.11 42.69
C ARG A 168 22.92 7.42 43.35
N GLU A 169 23.98 7.43 44.15
CA GLU A 169 24.48 8.66 44.81
C GLU A 169 25.32 9.58 43.89
N GLN A 170 25.75 9.10 42.72
CA GLN A 170 26.44 9.93 41.71
C GLN A 170 25.51 10.51 40.63
N GLY A 171 24.19 10.36 40.80
CA GLY A 171 23.15 10.88 39.89
C GLY A 171 22.28 12.01 40.47
N GLU A 172 22.59 12.52 41.66
CA GLU A 172 21.89 13.65 42.32
C GLU A 172 22.84 14.79 42.75
N GLN A 173 23.81 15.14 41.90
CA GLN A 173 24.58 16.40 42.01
C GLN A 173 24.39 17.26 40.75
#